data_AF-A0A7C7J1Q9-F1
#
_entry.id   AF-A0A7C7J1Q9-F1
#
_cell.length_a   1.000
_cell.length_b   1.000
_cell.length_c   1.000
_cell.angle_alpha   90.00
_cell.angle_beta   90.00
_cell.angle_gamma   90.00
#
_symmetry.space_group_name_H-M   'P 1'
#
loop_
_entity.id
_entity.type
_entity.pdbx_description
1 polymer ?
#
loop_
_entity_poly.entity_id
_entity_poly.type
_entity_poly.pdbx_seq_one_letter_code
_entity_poly.pdbx_strand_id
1 'polypeptide(L)'
;PQDGLMLLDDMADPRPSFEEFADSSYTLPYRDDNWWERWVGYERWRAMIDAKQMARIEPHVLPRMAHDTECDIRATLTPLRRGYLRFTGATLAKPDLFGLFNSLITEDAPGSLLVLPKRYPVPTLALPGTRMHHLGGVPLASSVGDSEEFVSLREYRSGDPLRRLHWASWAKTGTPTSRSFRLSFLSGMP
;
A
#
# COMPACT_ATOMS: atom_id res chain seq x y z
N PRO A 1 4.96 -42.43 -17.26
CA PRO A 1 4.55 -41.67 -16.07
C PRO A 1 5.71 -40.79 -15.63
N GLN A 2 5.45 -39.59 -15.15
CA GLN A 2 6.46 -38.64 -14.69
C GLN A 2 6.37 -38.49 -13.18
N ASP A 3 7.55 -38.45 -12.54
CA ASP A 3 7.73 -38.34 -11.09
C ASP A 3 8.69 -37.18 -10.79
N GLY A 4 8.56 -36.60 -9.59
CA GLY A 4 9.47 -35.56 -9.10
C GLY A 4 9.33 -34.21 -9.80
N LEU A 5 8.20 -33.95 -10.47
CA LEU A 5 7.91 -32.66 -11.06
C LEU A 5 7.63 -31.63 -9.97
N MET A 6 8.08 -30.41 -10.19
CA MET A 6 7.77 -29.25 -9.35
C MET A 6 7.12 -28.16 -10.19
N LEU A 7 6.09 -27.54 -9.66
CA LEU A 7 5.50 -26.34 -10.21
C LEU A 7 6.13 -25.12 -9.54
N LEU A 8 6.62 -24.20 -10.36
CA LEU A 8 7.17 -22.90 -9.97
C LEU A 8 6.23 -21.83 -10.51
N ASP A 9 5.70 -20.98 -9.63
CA ASP A 9 4.87 -19.85 -10.03
C ASP A 9 5.75 -18.68 -10.49
N ASP A 10 5.54 -18.22 -11.73
CA ASP A 10 6.28 -17.09 -12.28
C ASP A 10 5.52 -15.80 -12.02
N MET A 11 6.08 -14.98 -11.13
CA MET A 11 5.59 -13.63 -10.85
C MET A 11 6.35 -12.61 -11.70
N ALA A 12 5.77 -11.42 -11.84
CA ALA A 12 6.48 -10.28 -12.42
C ALA A 12 7.86 -10.10 -11.75
N ASP A 13 8.90 -10.00 -12.58
CA ASP A 13 10.29 -9.96 -12.11
C ASP A 13 10.52 -8.77 -11.17
N PRO A 14 10.92 -9.01 -9.90
CA PRO A 14 11.18 -7.95 -8.95
C PRO A 14 12.54 -7.27 -9.18
N ARG A 15 13.41 -7.82 -10.03
CA ARG A 15 14.75 -7.27 -10.26
C ARG A 15 14.65 -5.93 -10.99
N PRO A 16 15.37 -4.89 -10.52
CA PRO A 16 15.42 -3.65 -11.27
C PRO A 16 16.20 -3.84 -12.57
N SER A 17 15.81 -3.08 -13.60
CA SER A 17 16.65 -2.94 -14.78
C SER A 17 17.98 -2.27 -14.42
N PHE A 18 18.96 -2.36 -15.31
CA PHE A 18 20.24 -1.68 -15.11
C PHE A 18 20.08 -0.17 -14.95
N GLU A 19 19.23 0.44 -15.78
CA GLU A 19 18.94 1.88 -15.76
C GLU A 19 18.27 2.29 -14.44
N GLU A 20 17.24 1.55 -14.01
CA GLU A 20 16.58 1.80 -12.72
C GLU A 20 17.54 1.70 -11.54
N PHE A 21 18.49 0.76 -11.59
CA PHE A 21 19.49 0.59 -10.55
C PHE A 21 20.54 1.70 -10.56
N ALA A 22 21.05 2.07 -11.74
CA ALA A 22 22.06 3.10 -11.92
C ALA A 22 21.56 4.49 -11.47
N ASP A 23 20.30 4.81 -11.81
CA ASP A 23 19.67 6.08 -11.47
C ASP A 23 19.04 6.09 -10.08
N SER A 24 19.08 4.97 -9.36
CA SER A 24 18.46 4.87 -8.04
C SER A 24 19.17 5.80 -7.04
N SER A 25 18.38 6.69 -6.43
CA SER A 25 18.75 7.40 -5.20
C SER A 25 18.52 6.53 -3.95
N TYR A 26 18.29 5.22 -4.13
CA TYR A 26 17.96 4.31 -3.04
C TYR A 26 19.11 4.30 -2.03
N THR A 27 18.80 4.75 -0.82
CA THR A 27 19.76 4.84 0.28
C THR A 27 19.49 3.69 1.23
N LEU A 28 20.51 2.92 1.55
CA LEU A 28 20.41 1.86 2.55
C LEU A 28 20.04 2.46 3.93
N PRO A 29 19.24 1.75 4.75
CA PRO A 29 18.84 2.23 6.07
C PRO A 29 20.00 2.31 7.07
N TYR A 30 21.20 1.84 6.70
CA TYR A 30 22.44 1.97 7.44
C TYR A 30 23.53 2.51 6.52
N ARG A 31 24.48 3.25 7.09
CA ARG A 31 25.67 3.71 6.37
C ARG A 31 26.65 2.54 6.29
N ASP A 32 26.72 1.92 5.12
CA ASP A 32 27.75 0.93 4.83
C ASP A 32 29.01 1.65 4.32
N ASP A 33 30.13 1.54 5.04
CA ASP A 33 31.42 2.12 4.63
C ASP A 33 32.22 1.17 3.72
N ASN A 34 31.64 0.02 3.37
CA ASN A 34 32.23 -0.97 2.49
C ASN A 34 32.52 -0.39 1.10
N TRP A 35 33.78 -0.53 0.64
CA TRP A 35 34.19 -0.10 -0.69
C TRP A 35 33.52 -0.92 -1.80
N TRP A 36 33.23 -2.20 -1.54
CA TRP A 36 32.55 -3.09 -2.50
C TRP A 36 31.12 -2.64 -2.79
N GLU A 37 30.41 -2.14 -1.76
CA GLU A 37 29.06 -1.61 -1.93
C GLU A 37 29.05 -0.28 -2.71
N ARG A 38 30.08 0.55 -2.54
CA ARG A 38 30.25 1.75 -3.36
C ARG A 38 30.50 1.45 -4.84
N TRP A 39 31.17 0.33 -5.13
CA TRP A 39 31.53 -0.05 -6.49
C TRP A 39 30.43 -0.83 -7.21
N VAL A 40 29.79 -1.80 -6.54
CA VAL A 40 28.75 -2.66 -7.16
C VAL A 40 27.34 -2.38 -6.68
N GLY A 41 27.17 -1.93 -5.44
CA GLY A 41 25.85 -1.65 -4.86
C GLY A 41 24.99 -2.90 -4.71
N TYR A 42 25.58 -4.03 -4.32
CA TYR A 42 24.87 -5.31 -4.19
C TYR A 42 23.76 -5.25 -3.15
N GLU A 43 24.02 -4.62 -1.99
CA GLU A 43 23.02 -4.46 -0.94
C GLU A 43 21.90 -3.52 -1.38
N ARG A 44 22.24 -2.44 -2.10
CA ARG A 44 21.24 -1.57 -2.73
C ARG A 44 20.38 -2.34 -3.74
N TRP A 45 20.99 -3.15 -4.60
CA TRP A 45 20.29 -3.96 -5.60
C TRP A 45 19.36 -4.98 -4.94
N ARG A 46 19.86 -5.70 -3.92
CA ARG A 46 19.07 -6.63 -3.11
C ARG A 46 17.91 -5.93 -2.42
N ALA A 47 18.15 -4.77 -1.82
CA ALA A 47 17.10 -3.98 -1.18
C ALA A 47 16.03 -3.50 -2.18
N MET A 48 16.41 -3.19 -3.43
CA MET A 48 15.46 -2.87 -4.50
C MET A 48 14.63 -4.09 -4.92
N ILE A 49 15.23 -5.28 -5.03
CA ILE A 49 14.49 -6.54 -5.25
C ILE A 49 13.50 -6.74 -4.10
N ASP A 50 13.98 -6.65 -2.85
CA ASP A 50 13.15 -6.80 -1.67
C ASP A 50 12.06 -5.75 -1.60
N ALA A 51 12.25 -4.54 -2.16
CA ALA A 51 11.26 -3.47 -2.25
C ALA A 51 10.17 -3.74 -3.31
N LYS A 52 10.54 -4.40 -4.41
CA LYS A 52 9.64 -4.75 -5.52
C LYS A 52 8.96 -6.12 -5.33
N GLN A 53 9.52 -7.00 -4.51
CA GLN A 53 8.95 -8.32 -4.25
C GLN A 53 7.58 -8.20 -3.55
N MET A 54 6.56 -8.79 -4.16
CA MET A 54 5.17 -8.72 -3.69
C MET A 54 4.74 -9.93 -2.86
N ALA A 55 5.28 -11.12 -3.16
CA ALA A 55 4.98 -12.36 -2.47
C ALA A 55 6.16 -13.34 -2.53
N ARG A 56 6.10 -14.38 -1.70
CA ARG A 56 6.93 -15.58 -1.79
C ARG A 56 6.03 -16.79 -2.02
N ILE A 57 6.45 -17.64 -2.94
CA ILE A 57 5.78 -18.88 -3.28
C ILE A 57 6.85 -19.96 -3.24
N GLU A 58 6.59 -21.00 -2.45
CA GLU A 58 7.49 -22.14 -2.40
C GLU A 58 7.21 -23.05 -3.60
N PRO A 59 8.22 -23.71 -4.19
CA PRO A 59 8.00 -24.71 -5.22
C PRO A 59 6.97 -25.78 -4.78
N HIS A 60 6.05 -26.14 -5.67
CA HIS A 60 5.01 -27.12 -5.38
C HIS A 60 5.34 -28.47 -6.00
N VAL A 61 5.65 -29.46 -5.16
CA VAL A 61 5.89 -30.83 -5.64
C VAL A 61 4.59 -31.40 -6.17
N LEU A 62 4.61 -31.85 -7.42
CA LEU A 62 3.47 -32.44 -8.07
C LEU A 62 3.37 -33.94 -7.76
N PRO A 63 2.16 -34.49 -7.67
CA PRO A 63 1.99 -35.93 -7.57
C PRO A 63 2.55 -36.62 -8.81
N ARG A 64 2.74 -37.94 -8.70
CA ARG A 64 3.05 -38.77 -9.87
C ARG A 64 1.97 -38.61 -10.94
N MET A 65 2.38 -38.18 -12.12
CA MET A 65 1.47 -37.96 -13.25
C MET A 65 1.60 -39.10 -14.26
N ALA A 66 0.48 -39.66 -14.68
CA ALA A 66 0.49 -40.52 -15.87
C ALA A 66 0.65 -39.65 -17.13
N HIS A 67 0.86 -40.30 -18.28
CA HIS A 67 0.85 -39.54 -19.53
C HIS A 67 -0.58 -39.09 -19.82
N ASP A 68 -0.72 -37.87 -20.35
CA ASP A 68 -2.00 -37.32 -20.82
C ASP A 68 -3.08 -37.23 -19.73
N THR A 69 -2.66 -36.98 -18.49
CA THR A 69 -3.56 -36.77 -17.34
C THR A 69 -3.46 -35.35 -16.82
N GLU A 70 -4.60 -34.83 -16.37
CA GLU A 70 -4.72 -33.55 -15.69
C GLU A 70 -4.71 -33.74 -14.16
N CYS A 71 -4.21 -32.75 -13.44
CA CYS A 71 -4.24 -32.72 -11.98
C CYS A 71 -4.45 -31.29 -11.49
N ASP A 72 -5.34 -31.14 -10.52
CA ASP A 72 -5.53 -29.89 -9.79
C ASP A 72 -4.55 -29.80 -8.63
N ILE A 73 -3.87 -28.66 -8.51
CA ILE A 73 -2.99 -28.37 -7.38
C ILE A 73 -3.48 -27.10 -6.69
N ARG A 74 -3.44 -27.10 -5.35
CA ARG A 74 -3.68 -25.91 -4.55
C ARG A 74 -2.35 -25.32 -4.11
N ALA A 75 -2.02 -24.18 -4.70
CA ALA A 75 -0.85 -23.39 -4.35
C ALA A 75 -1.11 -22.51 -3.13
N THR A 76 -0.09 -22.31 -2.30
CA THR A 76 -0.13 -21.34 -1.20
C THR A 76 1.01 -20.35 -1.35
N LEU A 77 0.66 -19.07 -1.30
CA LEU A 77 1.63 -17.97 -1.34
C LEU A 77 1.57 -17.13 -0.07
N THR A 78 2.71 -16.56 0.30
CA THR A 78 2.82 -15.60 1.39
C THR A 78 2.99 -14.20 0.82
N PRO A 79 1.98 -13.32 0.92
CA PRO A 79 2.12 -11.94 0.46
C PRO A 79 3.05 -11.16 1.40
N LEU A 80 3.99 -10.40 0.83
CA LEU A 80 4.91 -9.52 1.56
C LEU A 80 4.39 -8.08 1.65
N ARG A 81 3.60 -7.66 0.66
CA ARG A 81 3.03 -6.30 0.59
C ARG A 81 1.60 -6.32 0.06
N ARG A 82 0.84 -5.28 0.41
CA ARG A 82 -0.48 -5.01 -0.19
C ARG A 82 -0.33 -4.52 -1.63
N GLY A 83 -1.35 -4.75 -2.46
CA GLY A 83 -1.40 -4.30 -3.85
C GLY A 83 -1.65 -5.43 -4.83
N TYR A 84 -1.51 -5.14 -6.13
CA TYR A 84 -1.68 -6.14 -7.17
C TYR A 84 -0.43 -7.01 -7.29
N LEU A 85 -0.60 -8.31 -7.07
CA LEU A 85 0.34 -9.34 -7.46
C LEU A 85 0.02 -9.77 -8.89
N ARG A 86 1.03 -9.82 -9.77
CA ARG A 86 0.88 -10.24 -11.17
C ARG A 86 1.66 -11.52 -11.40
N PHE A 87 0.97 -12.52 -11.92
CA PHE A 87 1.56 -13.76 -12.44
C PHE A 87 1.78 -13.58 -13.94
N THR A 88 2.95 -14.00 -14.40
CA THR A 88 3.31 -14.03 -15.82
C THR A 88 3.15 -15.43 -16.40
N GLY A 89 3.26 -16.47 -15.58
CA GLY A 89 3.13 -17.84 -16.04
C GLY A 89 3.38 -18.86 -14.95
N ALA A 90 3.57 -20.10 -15.39
CA ALA A 90 3.93 -21.21 -14.54
C ALA A 90 5.02 -22.04 -15.21
N THR A 91 6.05 -22.39 -14.44
CA THR A 91 7.15 -23.21 -14.90
C THR A 91 7.12 -24.58 -14.24
N LEU A 92 7.08 -25.63 -15.05
CA LEU A 92 7.31 -27.00 -14.61
C LEU A 92 8.80 -27.28 -14.61
N ALA A 93 9.33 -27.65 -13.45
CA ALA A 93 10.71 -28.04 -13.25
C ALA A 93 10.82 -29.54 -12.99
N LYS A 94 11.76 -30.18 -13.68
CA LYS A 94 12.11 -31.58 -13.45
C LYS A 94 13.61 -31.69 -13.14
N PRO A 95 13.99 -32.18 -11.94
CA PRO A 95 15.40 -32.39 -11.62
C PRO A 95 16.00 -33.51 -12.48
N ASP A 96 17.27 -33.38 -12.80
CA ASP A 96 18.05 -34.45 -13.41
C ASP A 96 18.35 -35.58 -12.40
N LEU A 97 18.97 -36.66 -12.86
CA LEU A 97 19.26 -37.84 -12.03
C LEU A 97 20.16 -37.53 -10.83
N PHE A 98 21.04 -36.52 -10.94
CA PHE A 98 21.94 -36.12 -9.87
C PHE A 98 21.42 -34.93 -9.06
N GLY A 99 20.30 -34.32 -9.46
CA GLY A 99 19.73 -33.13 -8.81
C GLY A 99 20.60 -31.88 -8.91
N LEU A 100 21.46 -31.79 -9.93
CA LEU A 100 22.34 -30.67 -10.23
C LEU A 100 21.65 -29.59 -11.08
N PHE A 101 20.74 -30.00 -11.97
CA PHE A 101 20.06 -29.13 -12.93
C PHE A 101 18.58 -29.49 -13.03
N ASN A 102 17.76 -28.52 -13.44
CA ASN A 102 16.36 -28.73 -13.76
C ASN A 102 16.12 -28.55 -15.27
N SER A 103 15.36 -29.47 -15.86
CA SER A 103 14.69 -29.22 -17.14
C SER A 103 13.45 -28.39 -16.85
N LEU A 104 13.29 -27.27 -17.57
CA LEU A 104 12.22 -26.30 -17.35
C LEU A 104 11.32 -26.23 -18.59
N ILE A 105 10.01 -26.24 -18.36
CA ILE A 105 8.99 -25.93 -19.36
C ILE A 105 8.13 -24.83 -18.77
N THR A 106 8.09 -23.68 -19.44
CA THR A 106 7.32 -22.51 -19.00
C THR A 106 6.09 -22.37 -19.87
N GLU A 107 4.93 -22.23 -19.25
CA GLU A 107 3.65 -21.97 -19.90
C GLU A 107 3.18 -20.56 -19.55
N ASP A 108 2.66 -19.86 -20.57
CA ASP A 108 2.07 -18.53 -20.40
C ASP A 108 0.70 -18.67 -19.71
N ALA A 109 0.62 -18.17 -18.49
CA ALA A 109 -0.55 -18.27 -17.62
C ALA A 109 -0.72 -16.95 -16.84
N PRO A 110 -1.03 -15.84 -17.52
CA PRO A 110 -1.06 -14.53 -16.90
C PRO A 110 -2.26 -14.42 -15.96
N GLY A 111 -2.01 -13.92 -14.75
CA GLY A 111 -3.02 -13.83 -13.69
C GLY A 111 -2.78 -12.62 -12.78
N SER A 112 -3.79 -12.23 -12.02
CA SER A 112 -3.60 -11.18 -11.01
C SER A 112 -4.40 -11.46 -9.75
N LEU A 113 -3.80 -11.09 -8.61
CA LEU A 113 -4.37 -11.24 -7.27
C LEU A 113 -4.23 -9.90 -6.53
N LEU A 114 -5.33 -9.38 -5.99
CA LEU A 114 -5.29 -8.17 -5.15
C LEU A 114 -5.07 -8.55 -3.68
N VAL A 115 -3.88 -8.21 -3.16
CA VAL A 115 -3.54 -8.38 -1.74
C VAL A 115 -4.06 -7.18 -0.95
N LEU A 116 -5.02 -7.42 -0.07
CA LEU A 116 -5.57 -6.40 0.82
C LEU A 116 -4.69 -6.21 2.07
N PRO A 117 -4.68 -5.01 2.67
CA PRO A 117 -4.00 -4.81 3.95
C PRO A 117 -4.64 -5.64 5.06
N LYS A 118 -3.82 -6.02 6.05
CA LYS A 118 -4.30 -6.68 7.27
C LYS A 118 -5.33 -5.78 7.96
N ARG A 119 -6.53 -6.30 8.16
CA ARG A 119 -7.61 -5.62 8.90
C ARG A 119 -7.42 -5.89 10.38
N TYR A 120 -7.56 -4.85 11.17
CA TYR A 120 -7.56 -4.94 12.63
C TYR A 120 -8.97 -4.68 13.15
N PRO A 121 -9.45 -5.45 14.12
CA PRO A 121 -10.72 -5.16 14.76
C PRO A 121 -10.63 -3.79 15.43
N VAL A 122 -11.55 -2.89 15.09
CA VAL A 122 -11.65 -1.57 15.70
C VAL A 122 -12.89 -1.61 16.60
N PRO A 123 -12.79 -1.20 17.88
CA PRO A 123 -13.96 -1.11 18.74
C PRO A 123 -14.96 -0.11 18.16
N THR A 124 -16.25 -0.31 18.44
CA THR A 124 -17.28 0.65 18.04
C THR A 124 -16.96 2.02 18.63
N LEU A 125 -16.56 2.95 17.76
CA LEU A 125 -16.28 4.33 18.15
C LEU A 125 -17.63 5.02 18.39
N ALA A 126 -17.96 5.29 19.65
CA ALA A 126 -19.00 6.25 19.99
C ALA A 126 -18.46 7.65 19.67
N LEU A 127 -18.53 8.04 18.39
CA LEU A 127 -18.16 9.39 17.97
C LEU A 127 -19.18 10.37 18.61
N PRO A 128 -18.74 11.31 19.48
CA PRO A 128 -19.63 12.32 20.03
C PRO A 128 -20.00 13.28 18.91
N GLY A 129 -21.08 12.97 18.22
CA GLY A 129 -21.60 13.71 17.10
C GLY A 129 -23.05 13.29 16.92
N THR A 130 -23.93 13.84 17.74
CA THR A 130 -25.37 13.78 17.49
C THR A 130 -25.58 14.45 16.15
N ARG A 131 -25.73 13.65 15.11
CA ARG A 131 -26.23 14.07 13.81
C ARG A 131 -27.56 14.75 14.11
N MET A 132 -27.60 16.08 14.08
CA MET A 132 -28.87 16.80 14.09
C MET A 132 -29.49 16.51 12.73
N HIS A 133 -30.20 15.39 12.65
CA HIS A 133 -31.11 15.11 11.57
C HIS A 133 -32.12 16.26 11.59
N HIS A 134 -31.99 17.19 10.66
CA HIS A 134 -33.09 18.08 10.34
C HIS A 134 -34.28 17.18 9.99
N LEU A 135 -35.35 17.29 10.78
CA LEU A 135 -36.66 16.72 10.47
C LEU A 135 -37.20 17.45 9.24
N GLY A 136 -36.77 16.99 8.07
CA GLY A 136 -37.06 17.59 6.78
C GLY A 136 -36.32 16.80 5.72
N GLY A 137 -36.80 15.58 5.45
CA GLY A 137 -36.12 14.60 4.63
C GLY A 137 -35.83 15.11 3.21
N VAL A 138 -34.57 15.48 2.96
CA VAL A 138 -33.88 15.30 1.67
C VAL A 138 -32.40 15.07 1.99
N PRO A 139 -31.78 13.94 1.61
CA PRO A 139 -30.37 13.68 1.83
C PRO A 139 -29.56 14.39 0.74
N LEU A 140 -29.38 15.71 0.86
CA LEU A 140 -28.35 16.42 0.11
C LEU A 140 -27.02 16.22 0.84
N ALA A 141 -26.38 15.10 0.51
CA ALA A 141 -24.96 14.93 0.77
C ALA A 141 -24.17 16.04 0.07
N SER A 142 -23.08 16.46 0.73
CA SER A 142 -21.95 17.22 0.20
C SER A 142 -22.26 18.59 -0.40
N SER A 143 -22.27 19.67 0.40
CA SER A 143 -21.81 21.02 -0.06
C SER A 143 -21.96 22.13 0.99
N VAL A 144 -22.58 21.92 2.16
CA VAL A 144 -22.75 23.02 3.12
C VAL A 144 -21.74 22.83 4.24
N GLY A 145 -20.61 23.51 4.12
CA GLY A 145 -19.71 23.70 5.25
C GLY A 145 -20.48 24.28 6.42
N ASP A 146 -20.07 23.94 7.65
CA ASP A 146 -20.48 24.68 8.84
C ASP A 146 -20.39 26.17 8.50
N SER A 147 -21.54 26.83 8.33
CA SER A 147 -21.57 28.27 8.03
C SER A 147 -21.31 29.02 9.33
N GLU A 148 -20.11 28.84 9.87
CA GLU A 148 -19.47 29.78 10.77
C GLU A 148 -19.22 31.05 9.93
N GLU A 149 -20.17 31.98 9.95
CA GLU A 149 -20.00 33.27 9.29
C GLU A 149 -18.83 34.02 9.97
N PHE A 150 -17.80 34.33 9.20
CA PHE A 150 -16.66 35.09 9.68
C PHE A 150 -17.12 36.50 10.09
N VAL A 151 -16.86 36.86 11.34
CA VAL A 151 -17.28 38.16 11.89
C VAL A 151 -16.12 39.13 11.89
N SER A 152 -14.97 38.72 12.43
CA SER A 152 -13.84 39.61 12.61
C SER A 152 -12.55 38.84 12.92
N LEU A 153 -11.42 39.52 12.72
CA LEU A 153 -10.13 39.12 13.26
C LEU A 153 -10.02 39.66 14.70
N ARG A 154 -9.51 38.84 15.62
CA ARG A 154 -9.20 39.24 16.99
C ARG A 154 -7.83 38.74 17.40
N GLU A 155 -7.26 39.34 18.43
CA GLU A 155 -6.07 38.81 19.09
C GLU A 155 -6.35 37.41 19.66
N TYR A 156 -5.41 36.50 19.45
CA TYR A 156 -5.49 35.15 19.98
C TYR A 156 -5.56 35.18 21.51
N ARG A 157 -6.47 34.38 22.07
CA ARG A 157 -6.55 34.14 23.52
C ARG A 157 -6.19 32.69 23.80
N SER A 158 -5.51 32.45 24.93
CA SER A 158 -5.20 31.10 25.37
C SER A 158 -6.47 30.26 25.45
N GLY A 159 -6.53 29.16 24.71
CA GLY A 159 -7.72 28.31 24.54
C GLY A 159 -8.38 28.40 23.16
N ASP A 160 -7.98 29.35 22.31
CA ASP A 160 -8.47 29.40 20.93
C ASP A 160 -7.92 28.20 20.12
N PRO A 161 -8.76 27.51 19.32
CA PRO A 161 -8.32 26.40 18.48
C PRO A 161 -7.30 26.86 17.45
N LEU A 162 -6.18 26.13 17.32
CA LEU A 162 -5.12 26.47 16.36
C LEU A 162 -5.62 26.52 14.91
N ARG A 163 -6.67 25.74 14.57
CA ARG A 163 -7.31 25.75 13.26
C ARG A 163 -7.94 27.10 12.89
N ARG A 164 -8.23 27.96 13.87
CA ARG A 164 -8.83 29.29 13.68
C ARG A 164 -7.79 30.41 13.56
N LEU A 165 -6.49 30.12 13.63
CA LEU A 165 -5.45 31.13 13.45
C LEU A 165 -5.42 31.67 12.01
N HIS A 166 -5.30 32.99 11.89
CA HIS A 166 -5.13 33.68 10.63
C HIS A 166 -3.65 33.96 10.38
N TRP A 167 -2.97 32.99 9.76
CA TRP A 167 -1.52 33.04 9.50
C TRP A 167 -1.06 34.30 8.75
N ALA A 168 -1.82 34.77 7.77
CA ALA A 168 -1.47 35.96 7.02
C ALA A 168 -1.50 37.25 7.87
N SER A 169 -2.35 37.35 8.89
CA SER A 169 -2.35 38.50 9.81
C SER A 169 -1.23 38.36 10.83
N TRP A 170 -1.00 37.14 11.34
CA TRP A 170 0.11 36.90 12.27
C TRP A 170 1.46 37.27 11.64
N ALA A 171 1.68 36.87 10.38
CA ALA A 171 2.90 37.20 9.66
C ALA A 171 3.11 38.72 9.45
N LYS A 172 2.03 39.52 9.42
CA LYS A 172 2.10 40.98 9.21
C LYS A 172 2.22 41.75 10.53
N THR A 173 1.54 41.31 11.57
CA THR A 173 1.44 42.06 12.84
C THR A 173 2.41 41.54 13.90
N GLY A 174 2.98 40.35 13.73
CA GLY A 174 3.88 39.70 14.70
C GLY A 174 3.16 39.11 15.91
N THR A 175 1.88 39.46 16.13
CA THR A 175 1.03 38.94 17.22
C THR A 175 0.04 37.89 16.70
N PRO A 176 -0.19 36.78 17.43
CA PRO A 176 -1.07 35.72 16.95
C PRO A 176 -2.52 36.23 16.83
N THR A 177 -3.12 36.03 15.66
CA THR A 177 -4.47 36.52 15.33
C THR A 177 -5.42 35.36 15.04
N SER A 178 -6.60 35.35 15.65
CA SER A 178 -7.62 34.30 15.54
C SER A 178 -8.87 34.81 14.81
N ARG A 179 -9.52 33.96 14.01
CA ARG A 179 -10.79 34.24 13.33
C ARG A 179 -11.95 34.03 14.32
N SER A 180 -12.77 35.05 14.50
CA SER A 180 -14.00 34.98 15.27
C SER A 180 -15.18 34.66 14.35
N PHE A 181 -16.04 33.75 14.82
CA PHE A 181 -17.23 33.31 14.09
C PHE A 181 -18.47 33.51 14.94
N ARG A 182 -19.60 33.90 14.34
CA ARG A 182 -20.90 33.97 15.00
C ARG A 182 -21.74 32.80 14.52
N LEU A 183 -22.35 32.10 15.47
CA LEU A 183 -23.42 31.16 15.17
C LEU A 183 -24.68 31.98 14.89
N SER A 184 -25.13 32.01 13.64
CA SER A 184 -26.44 32.52 13.28
C SER A 184 -27.48 31.46 13.64
N PHE A 185 -28.35 31.79 14.60
CA PHE A 185 -29.57 31.03 14.85
C PHE A 185 -30.69 31.70 14.06
N LEU A 186 -31.26 30.97 13.08
CA LEU A 186 -32.50 31.38 12.42
C LEU A 186 -33.64 31.22 13.44
N SER A 187 -33.93 32.30 14.17
CA SER A 187 -35.11 32.43 15.02
C SER A 187 -36.36 32.52 14.13
N GLY A 188 -36.94 31.38 13.77
CA GLY A 188 -38.35 31.32 13.36
C GLY A 188 -39.22 31.55 14.59
N MET A 189 -39.85 32.72 14.69
CA MET A 189 -40.92 32.98 15.65
C MET A 189 -42.21 32.24 15.24
N PRO A 190 -43.12 31.97 16.20
CA PRO A 190 -44.17 30.95 16.11
C PRO A 190 -45.26 31.20 15.05
#